data_AF-A0A0N4YYC5-F1
#
_entry.id   AF-A0A0N4YYC5-F1
#
_cell.length_a   1.000
_cell.length_b   1.000
_cell.length_c   1.000
_cell.angle_alpha   90.00
_cell.angle_beta   90.00
_cell.angle_gamma   90.00
#
_symmetry.space_group_name_H-M   'P 1'
#
loop_
_entity.id
_entity.type
_entity.pdbx_description
1 polymer ?
#
loop_
_entity_poly.entity_id
_entity_poly.type
_entity_poly.pdbx_seq_one_letter_code
_entity_poly.pdbx_strand_id
1 'polypeptide(L)'
;MVDSLRNYTCKARCVFHINDREYSAGKWLSLPTPSVFPCDIVETFCLSGTERTGVMHSQIFESKSLPKTVKLLKEGMGGILMEFFNKIGQNSKPNGFALIFGKSIIGGNRQLYGLPYEPEWGGRTICSQYLDKYKNHLRHFSDSGYKTMSAQDEGAGVAYHPNCKGYKYPEADHMWRPFPLRINDSSIIDKSHKRLCSERHTEMLKYMEMFINSYTGNHFNFIRRR
;
A
#
# COMPACT_ATOMS: atom_id res chain seq x y z
N MET A 1 15.56 11.72 12.30
CA MET A 1 14.65 10.80 13.02
C MET A 1 15.48 9.80 13.85
N VAL A 2 16.37 10.26 14.75
CA VAL A 2 17.18 9.41 15.66
C VAL A 2 17.54 10.17 16.96
N ASP A 3 16.75 11.16 17.40
CA ASP A 3 17.14 12.00 18.55
C ASP A 3 16.72 11.44 19.93
N SER A 4 16.06 10.27 19.98
CA SER A 4 15.52 9.70 21.23
C SER A 4 16.24 8.43 21.74
N LEU A 5 17.34 8.00 21.12
CA LEU A 5 18.03 6.75 21.47
C LEU A 5 19.09 6.90 22.56
N ARG A 6 18.69 7.25 23.79
CA ARG A 6 19.64 7.51 24.89
C ARG A 6 20.49 6.30 25.32
N ASN A 7 20.12 5.07 24.95
CA ASN A 7 20.81 3.83 25.35
C ASN A 7 21.32 2.96 24.19
N TYR A 8 21.10 3.35 22.93
CA TYR A 8 21.52 2.53 21.79
C TYR A 8 22.67 3.18 21.03
N THR A 9 23.71 2.40 20.74
CA THR A 9 24.74 2.76 19.76
C THR A 9 24.33 2.20 18.41
N CYS A 10 24.02 3.07 17.45
CA CYS A 10 23.50 2.68 16.15
C CYS A 10 24.44 3.05 15.00
N LYS A 11 24.37 2.27 13.93
CA LYS A 11 25.01 2.55 12.64
C LYS A 11 24.08 2.15 11.50
N ALA A 12 24.19 2.81 10.37
CA ALA A 12 23.43 2.49 9.17
C ALA A 12 24.29 2.51 7.90
N ARG A 13 23.88 1.77 6.87
CA ARG A 13 24.53 1.75 5.55
C ARG A 13 23.52 1.56 4.43
N CYS A 14 23.91 1.96 3.23
CA CYS A 14 23.17 1.63 2.02
C CYS A 14 23.36 0.17 1.62
N VAL A 15 22.30 -0.42 1.07
CA VAL A 15 22.31 -1.71 0.39
C VAL A 15 21.86 -1.46 -1.05
N PHE A 16 22.69 -1.86 -2.01
CA PHE A 16 22.47 -1.63 -3.43
C PHE A 16 22.20 -2.95 -4.13
N HIS A 17 21.19 -2.95 -5.00
CA HIS A 17 20.91 -4.07 -5.89
C HIS A 17 22.04 -4.26 -6.91
N ILE A 18 22.44 -5.51 -7.14
CA ILE A 18 23.32 -5.89 -8.26
C ILE A 18 22.51 -6.68 -9.29
N ASN A 19 21.86 -7.76 -8.85
CA ASN A 19 20.99 -8.61 -9.65
C ASN A 19 19.99 -9.35 -8.73
N ASP A 20 19.12 -10.18 -9.29
CA ASP A 20 18.06 -10.91 -8.59
C ASP A 20 18.52 -11.75 -7.39
N ARG A 21 19.81 -12.11 -7.31
CA ARG A 21 20.37 -12.97 -6.25
C ARG A 21 21.46 -12.30 -5.42
N GLU A 22 21.90 -11.10 -5.79
CA GLU A 22 23.08 -10.46 -5.20
C GLU A 22 22.86 -8.98 -4.89
N TYR A 23 23.53 -8.52 -3.83
CA TYR A 23 23.55 -7.12 -3.42
C TYR A 23 24.97 -6.70 -3.02
N SER A 24 25.23 -5.39 -3.08
CA SER A 24 26.42 -4.80 -2.46
C SER A 24 26.01 -3.94 -1.26
N ALA A 25 26.87 -3.85 -0.26
CA ALA A 25 26.65 -3.05 0.93
C ALA A 25 27.68 -1.93 1.03
N GLY A 26 27.20 -0.72 1.30
CA GLY A 26 28.02 0.46 1.51
C GLY A 26 28.74 0.47 2.85
N LYS A 27 29.45 1.57 3.11
CA LYS A 27 30.14 1.79 4.40
C LYS A 27 29.13 2.07 5.50
N TRP A 28 29.40 1.54 6.68
CA TRP A 28 28.65 1.87 7.90
C TRP A 28 28.93 3.31 8.32
N LEU A 29 27.87 4.06 8.61
CA LEU A 29 27.88 5.39 9.18
C LEU A 29 27.25 5.33 10.58
N SER A 30 27.92 5.88 11.59
CA SER A 30 27.36 5.98 12.93
C SER A 30 26.14 6.90 12.96
N LEU A 31 25.12 6.56 13.74
CA LEU A 31 23.92 7.37 13.96
C LEU A 31 23.98 8.03 15.35
N PRO A 32 23.41 9.24 15.51
CA PRO A 32 22.77 10.06 14.47
C PRO A 32 23.79 10.64 13.48
N THR A 33 23.40 10.77 12.21
CA THR A 33 24.21 11.40 11.15
C THR A 33 23.38 12.48 10.45
N PRO A 34 23.99 13.62 10.07
CA PRO A 34 23.33 14.61 9.23
C PRO A 34 23.23 14.16 7.75
N SER A 35 23.96 13.11 7.36
CA SER A 35 23.99 12.63 5.98
C SER A 35 22.70 11.92 5.59
N VAL A 36 22.21 12.22 4.38
CA VAL A 36 21.14 11.45 3.73
C VAL A 36 21.75 10.19 3.12
N PHE A 37 21.06 9.05 3.25
CA PHE A 37 21.47 7.81 2.59
C PHE A 37 20.99 7.79 1.13
N PRO A 38 21.89 7.86 0.12
CA PRO A 38 21.50 7.99 -1.28
C PRO A 38 21.17 6.63 -1.92
N CYS A 39 20.22 5.91 -1.33
CA CYS A 39 19.84 4.56 -1.73
C CYS A 39 18.43 4.20 -1.27
N ASP A 40 17.80 3.24 -1.95
CA ASP A 40 16.45 2.80 -1.63
C ASP A 40 16.41 1.93 -0.36
N ILE A 41 17.44 1.12 -0.14
CA ILE A 41 17.48 0.19 0.98
C ILE A 41 18.56 0.63 1.97
N VAL A 42 18.16 0.93 3.20
CA VAL A 42 19.04 1.31 4.29
C VAL A 42 19.00 0.24 5.37
N GLU A 43 20.13 -0.39 5.63
CA GLU A 43 20.29 -1.30 6.75
C GLU A 43 20.72 -0.51 7.98
N THR A 44 20.01 -0.68 9.10
CA THR A 44 20.34 -0.09 10.40
C THR A 44 20.64 -1.19 11.41
N PHE A 45 21.69 -1.00 12.20
CA PHE A 45 22.10 -1.92 13.25
C PHE A 45 22.35 -1.15 14.55
N CYS A 46 21.72 -1.59 15.63
CA CYS A 46 21.76 -0.93 16.94
C CYS A 46 22.13 -1.91 18.05
N LEU A 47 22.87 -1.41 19.04
CA LEU A 47 23.36 -2.14 20.21
C LEU A 47 22.95 -1.44 21.50
N SER A 48 22.36 -2.17 22.45
CA SER A 48 22.10 -1.70 23.82
C SER A 48 22.45 -2.82 24.79
N GLY A 49 23.58 -2.68 25.50
CA GLY A 49 24.10 -3.76 26.34
C GLY A 49 24.37 -5.04 25.55
N THR A 50 23.63 -6.12 25.86
CA THR A 50 23.69 -7.41 25.14
C THR A 50 22.68 -7.52 24.00
N GLU A 51 21.72 -6.60 23.92
CA GLU A 51 20.67 -6.61 22.90
C GLU A 51 21.21 -6.09 21.57
N ARG A 52 20.93 -6.83 20.48
CA ARG A 52 21.31 -6.48 19.12
C ARG A 52 20.06 -6.41 18.25
N THR A 53 19.84 -5.29 17.58
CA THR A 53 18.67 -5.10 16.72
C THR A 53 19.10 -4.63 15.35
N GLY A 54 18.71 -5.38 14.31
CA GLY A 54 18.86 -5.01 12.92
C GLY A 54 17.51 -4.64 12.31
N VAL A 55 17.45 -3.54 11.57
CA VAL A 55 16.23 -3.09 10.87
C VAL A 55 16.58 -2.73 9.44
N MET A 56 15.84 -3.29 8.49
CA MET A 56 15.88 -2.88 7.10
C MET A 56 14.82 -1.80 6.87
N HIS A 57 15.26 -0.62 6.46
CA HIS A 57 14.39 0.47 6.04
C HIS A 57 14.35 0.55 4.51
N SER A 58 13.16 0.61 3.94
CA SER A 58 12.96 0.90 2.53
C SER A 58 12.48 2.32 2.39
N GLN A 59 13.22 3.12 1.62
CA GLN A 59 12.82 4.43 1.13
C GLN A 59 12.93 4.42 -0.38
N ILE A 60 12.42 5.45 -1.04
CA ILE A 60 12.77 5.72 -2.43
C ILE A 60 13.72 6.90 -2.39
N PHE A 61 14.99 6.62 -2.59
CA PHE A 61 15.93 7.67 -2.91
C PHE A 61 15.92 7.79 -4.43
N GLU A 62 15.35 8.88 -4.95
CA GLU A 62 15.29 9.14 -6.38
C GLU A 62 16.72 9.27 -6.94
N SER A 63 17.36 8.14 -7.25
CA SER A 63 18.13 8.05 -8.49
C SER A 63 17.14 8.41 -9.60
N LYS A 64 17.56 9.15 -10.63
CA LYS A 64 16.72 9.65 -11.74
C LYS A 64 16.00 8.51 -12.50
N SER A 65 15.05 7.86 -11.85
CA SER A 65 14.35 6.66 -12.26
C SER A 65 12.94 7.08 -12.58
N LEU A 66 12.50 6.77 -13.81
CA LEU A 66 11.28 7.31 -14.40
C LEU A 66 11.19 8.86 -14.37
N PRO A 67 12.27 9.61 -14.68
CA PRO A 67 12.27 11.07 -14.54
C PRO A 67 11.22 11.73 -15.46
N LYS A 68 10.92 11.09 -16.60
CA LYS A 68 9.84 11.52 -17.49
C LYS A 68 8.46 11.37 -16.84
N THR A 69 8.21 10.26 -16.15
CA THR A 69 6.94 9.99 -15.46
C THR A 69 6.77 10.93 -14.27
N VAL A 70 7.80 11.08 -13.43
CA VAL A 70 7.76 12.00 -12.29
C VAL A 70 7.52 13.43 -12.77
N LYS A 71 8.21 13.86 -13.83
CA LYS A 71 7.98 15.16 -14.46
C LYS A 71 6.55 15.32 -14.97
N LEU A 72 6.03 14.34 -15.72
CA LEU A 72 4.67 14.36 -16.23
C LEU A 72 3.64 14.47 -15.09
N LEU A 73 3.80 13.68 -14.04
CA LEU A 73 2.88 13.70 -12.89
C LEU A 73 2.97 15.03 -12.15
N LYS A 74 4.17 15.53 -11.84
CA LYS A 74 4.35 16.78 -11.08
C LYS A 74 3.98 18.01 -11.87
N GLU A 75 4.52 18.16 -13.08
CA GLU A 75 4.36 19.37 -13.89
C GLU A 75 3.11 19.31 -14.78
N GLY A 76 2.81 18.14 -15.37
CA GLY A 76 1.68 17.99 -16.29
C GLY A 76 0.33 17.74 -15.60
N MET A 77 0.34 17.10 -14.43
CA MET A 77 -0.89 16.75 -13.70
C MET A 77 -1.00 17.39 -12.31
N GLY A 78 -0.03 18.22 -11.90
CA GLY A 78 -0.02 18.88 -10.60
C GLY A 78 0.14 17.91 -9.42
N GLY A 79 0.69 16.72 -9.66
CA GLY A 79 0.90 15.68 -8.67
C GLY A 79 1.93 16.08 -7.62
N ILE A 80 1.72 15.60 -6.38
CA ILE A 80 2.64 15.80 -5.27
C ILE A 80 3.36 14.48 -5.02
N LEU A 81 4.69 14.50 -5.07
CA LEU A 81 5.51 13.37 -4.67
C LEU A 81 5.60 13.33 -3.14
N MET A 82 5.04 12.30 -2.53
CA MET A 82 5.14 12.07 -1.08
C MET A 82 6.43 11.31 -0.78
N GLU A 83 7.50 12.04 -0.53
CA GLU A 83 8.76 11.43 -0.07
C GLU A 83 8.56 10.79 1.31
N PHE A 84 9.24 9.65 1.54
CA PHE A 84 9.20 8.91 2.81
C PHE A 84 7.81 8.35 3.20
N PHE A 85 6.93 8.08 2.23
CA PHE A 85 5.67 7.38 2.49
C PHE A 85 5.92 5.92 2.90
N ASN A 86 5.69 5.62 4.18
CA ASN A 86 6.04 4.33 4.76
C ASN A 86 4.91 3.31 4.67
N LYS A 87 5.27 2.04 4.41
CA LYS A 87 4.36 0.92 4.63
C LYS A 87 4.19 0.64 6.13
N ILE A 88 3.01 0.19 6.53
CA ILE A 88 2.68 -0.14 7.91
C ILE A 88 3.15 -1.54 8.29
N GLY A 89 3.06 -2.49 7.35
CA GLY A 89 3.42 -3.87 7.60
C GLY A 89 3.95 -4.61 6.40
N GLN A 90 4.38 -5.85 6.65
CA GLN A 90 4.63 -6.81 5.59
C GLN A 90 3.30 -7.29 4.97
N ASN A 91 3.32 -7.61 3.68
CA ASN A 91 2.17 -8.03 2.87
C ASN A 91 1.11 -6.94 2.61
N SER A 92 0.14 -7.24 1.73
CA SER A 92 -0.89 -6.29 1.31
C SER A 92 -1.89 -5.96 2.44
N LYS A 93 -2.15 -6.92 3.34
CA LYS A 93 -3.25 -6.81 4.29
C LYS A 93 -3.08 -5.71 5.35
N PRO A 94 -1.96 -5.61 6.09
CA PRO A 94 -1.79 -4.55 7.08
C PRO A 94 -1.83 -3.15 6.47
N ASN A 95 -1.27 -3.00 5.27
CA ASN A 95 -1.25 -1.74 4.53
C ASN A 95 -2.66 -1.38 4.02
N GLY A 96 -3.37 -2.35 3.44
CA GLY A 96 -4.72 -2.16 2.95
C GLY A 96 -5.72 -1.86 4.06
N PHE A 97 -5.65 -2.52 5.22
CA PHE A 97 -6.55 -2.22 6.34
C PHE A 97 -6.39 -0.79 6.85
N ALA A 98 -5.15 -0.32 6.97
CA ALA A 98 -4.90 1.05 7.38
C ALA A 98 -5.32 2.08 6.33
N LEU A 99 -5.14 1.79 5.04
CA LEU A 99 -5.64 2.65 3.97
C LEU A 99 -7.18 2.69 3.95
N ILE A 100 -7.83 1.54 4.11
CA ILE A 100 -9.28 1.38 3.91
C ILE A 100 -10.07 1.88 5.12
N PHE A 101 -9.57 1.65 6.34
CA PHE A 101 -10.27 1.91 7.59
C PHE A 101 -9.58 2.94 8.49
N GLY A 102 -8.36 3.37 8.17
CA GLY A 102 -7.57 4.22 9.06
C GLY A 102 -7.16 3.51 10.35
N LYS A 103 -7.11 2.16 10.35
CA LYS A 103 -6.85 1.32 11.52
C LYS A 103 -5.80 0.26 11.24
N SER A 104 -4.84 0.10 12.15
CA SER A 104 -3.92 -1.02 12.08
C SER A 104 -4.46 -2.29 12.70
N ILE A 105 -4.04 -3.41 12.10
CA ILE A 105 -4.35 -4.76 12.58
C ILE A 105 -3.09 -5.53 13.03
N ILE A 106 -1.93 -4.87 12.92
CA ILE A 106 -0.65 -5.38 13.39
C ILE A 106 -0.02 -4.33 14.30
N GLY A 107 0.63 -4.80 15.35
CA GLY A 107 1.55 -3.99 16.13
C GLY A 107 2.97 -4.15 15.62
N GLY A 108 3.89 -3.44 16.27
CA GLY A 108 5.30 -3.60 16.08
C GLY A 108 6.08 -3.15 17.31
N ASN A 109 7.18 -3.84 17.59
CA ASN A 109 8.12 -3.35 18.57
C ASN A 109 8.92 -2.20 17.94
N ARG A 110 8.54 -0.98 18.32
CA ARG A 110 9.22 0.28 17.98
C ARG A 110 9.84 0.90 19.24
N GLN A 111 10.23 0.08 20.23
CA GLN A 111 10.93 0.57 21.42
C GLN A 111 12.22 1.31 21.06
N LEU A 112 12.91 0.89 19.99
CA LEU A 112 14.06 1.60 19.41
C LEU A 112 13.72 3.06 19.00
N TYR A 113 12.46 3.39 18.79
CA TYR A 113 12.04 4.75 18.45
C TYR A 113 11.30 5.43 19.61
N GLY A 114 11.25 4.80 20.78
CA GLY A 114 10.45 5.25 21.93
C GLY A 114 8.93 5.24 21.67
N LEU A 115 8.49 4.53 20.63
CA LEU A 115 7.12 4.59 20.12
C LEU A 115 6.54 3.18 19.92
N PRO A 116 6.44 2.34 20.98
CA PRO A 116 5.82 1.02 20.84
C PRO A 116 4.44 1.17 20.18
N TYR A 117 4.18 0.33 19.18
CA TYR A 117 2.97 0.44 18.37
C TYR A 117 2.11 -0.78 18.58
N GLU A 118 1.03 -0.61 19.34
CA GLU A 118 0.02 -1.65 19.51
C GLU A 118 -1.00 -1.58 18.37
N PRO A 119 -1.53 -2.74 17.92
CA PRO A 119 -2.57 -2.75 16.91
C PRO A 119 -3.83 -2.10 17.47
N GLU A 120 -4.44 -1.20 16.70
CA GLU A 120 -5.73 -0.61 17.09
C GLU A 120 -6.86 -1.64 17.03
N TRP A 121 -6.77 -2.61 16.12
CA TRP A 121 -7.70 -3.72 15.98
C TRP A 121 -7.00 -5.07 16.10
N GLY A 122 -7.64 -6.01 16.81
CA GLY A 122 -7.20 -7.40 16.84
C GLY A 122 -7.33 -8.06 15.47
N GLY A 123 -6.21 -8.35 14.79
CA GLY A 123 -6.20 -8.92 13.45
C GLY A 123 -6.98 -10.23 13.28
N ARG A 124 -6.99 -11.10 14.30
CA ARG A 124 -7.81 -12.33 14.30
C ARG A 124 -9.29 -12.04 14.51
N THR A 125 -9.61 -11.15 15.45
CA THR A 125 -10.99 -10.75 15.76
C THR A 125 -11.67 -10.06 14.58
N ILE A 126 -10.98 -9.13 13.91
CA ILE A 126 -11.53 -8.41 12.76
C ILE A 126 -11.72 -9.34 11.55
N CYS A 127 -10.88 -10.36 11.41
CA CYS A 127 -10.97 -11.35 10.34
C CYS A 127 -12.18 -12.29 10.49
N SER A 128 -12.58 -12.60 11.72
CA SER A 128 -13.66 -13.56 12.02
C SER A 128 -15.06 -12.96 12.02
N GLN A 129 -15.19 -11.65 11.77
CA GLN A 129 -16.46 -10.93 11.72
C GLN A 129 -16.66 -10.23 10.38
N TYR A 130 -17.92 -9.94 10.05
CA TYR A 130 -18.26 -9.12 8.89
C TYR A 130 -17.85 -7.66 9.13
N LEU A 131 -17.29 -7.02 8.10
CA LEU A 131 -16.73 -5.67 8.17
C LEU A 131 -17.79 -4.57 7.98
N ASP A 132 -19.02 -4.92 7.65
CA ASP A 132 -20.11 -4.00 7.26
C ASP A 132 -20.44 -2.93 8.32
N LYS A 133 -20.19 -3.22 9.61
CA LYS A 133 -20.41 -2.26 10.70
C LYS A 133 -19.31 -1.20 10.82
N TYR A 134 -18.19 -1.37 10.12
CA TYR A 134 -17.06 -0.45 10.13
C TYR A 134 -17.11 0.40 8.88
N LYS A 135 -17.12 1.73 9.05
CA LYS A 135 -17.03 2.64 7.90
C LYS A 135 -15.66 2.49 7.25
N ASN A 136 -15.67 2.15 5.97
CA ASN A 136 -14.49 2.19 5.11
C ASN A 136 -14.47 3.52 4.32
N HIS A 137 -13.32 3.86 3.74
CA HIS A 137 -13.14 5.06 2.93
C HIS A 137 -14.21 5.24 1.83
N LEU A 138 -14.59 4.19 1.11
CA LEU A 138 -15.64 4.27 0.09
C LEU A 138 -17.01 4.58 0.72
N ARG A 139 -17.34 4.00 1.88
CA ARG A 139 -18.60 4.29 2.57
C ARG A 139 -18.67 5.75 3.01
N HIS A 140 -17.56 6.37 3.40
CA HIS A 140 -17.52 7.81 3.67
C HIS A 140 -17.86 8.65 2.43
N PHE A 141 -17.35 8.28 1.25
CA PHE A 141 -17.71 8.94 -0.01
C PHE A 141 -19.17 8.69 -0.39
N SER A 142 -19.65 7.45 -0.25
CA SER A 142 -21.05 7.07 -0.52
C SER A 142 -22.03 7.84 0.37
N ASP A 143 -21.75 7.91 1.68
CA ASP A 143 -22.55 8.69 2.63
C ASP A 143 -22.53 10.21 2.31
N SER A 144 -21.49 10.69 1.63
CA SER A 144 -21.36 12.09 1.17
C SER A 144 -21.98 12.34 -0.21
N GLY A 145 -22.72 11.37 -0.75
CA GLY A 145 -23.43 11.49 -2.04
C GLY A 145 -22.62 11.11 -3.28
N TYR A 146 -21.36 10.69 -3.12
CA TYR A 146 -20.57 10.19 -4.25
C TYR A 146 -20.99 8.77 -4.62
N LYS A 147 -20.87 8.42 -5.89
CA LYS A 147 -20.92 7.03 -6.33
C LYS A 147 -19.55 6.40 -6.16
N THR A 148 -19.52 5.13 -5.76
CA THR A 148 -18.28 4.45 -5.38
C THR A 148 -18.05 3.20 -6.20
N MET A 149 -16.79 2.92 -6.51
CA MET A 149 -16.36 1.74 -7.25
C MET A 149 -15.20 1.06 -6.51
N SER A 150 -15.25 -0.27 -6.44
CA SER A 150 -14.10 -1.11 -6.06
C SER A 150 -13.71 -2.03 -7.22
N ALA A 151 -12.48 -1.88 -7.69
CA ALA A 151 -11.89 -2.67 -8.75
C ALA A 151 -10.49 -3.17 -8.33
N GLN A 152 -10.38 -4.48 -8.12
CA GLN A 152 -9.17 -5.15 -7.64
C GLN A 152 -8.76 -6.25 -8.62
N ASP A 153 -7.46 -6.44 -8.80
CA ASP A 153 -6.85 -7.34 -9.79
C ASP A 153 -6.82 -8.83 -9.36
N GLU A 154 -7.15 -9.11 -8.09
CA GLU A 154 -7.17 -10.43 -7.48
C GLU A 154 -8.58 -10.83 -6.97
N GLY A 155 -8.88 -12.14 -6.95
CA GLY A 155 -10.22 -12.63 -6.57
C GLY A 155 -10.56 -12.35 -5.09
N ALA A 156 -9.62 -12.62 -4.20
CA ALA A 156 -9.75 -12.33 -2.77
C ALA A 156 -9.03 -11.01 -2.42
N GLY A 157 -9.80 -9.91 -2.42
CA GLY A 157 -9.34 -8.61 -1.95
C GLY A 157 -8.85 -8.59 -0.50
N VAL A 158 -8.22 -7.48 -0.12
CA VAL A 158 -7.57 -7.25 1.19
C VAL A 158 -8.47 -7.65 2.38
N ALA A 159 -9.78 -7.38 2.29
CA ALA A 159 -10.76 -7.68 3.32
C ALA A 159 -11.03 -9.19 3.53
N TYR A 160 -10.76 -10.02 2.54
CA TYR A 160 -11.14 -11.45 2.49
C TYR A 160 -9.93 -12.35 2.69
N HIS A 161 -8.76 -11.95 2.20
CA HIS A 161 -7.56 -12.77 2.27
C HIS A 161 -6.95 -12.85 3.70
N PRO A 162 -6.35 -13.99 4.10
CA PRO A 162 -6.46 -15.29 3.45
C PRO A 162 -7.80 -16.00 3.71
N ASN A 163 -8.34 -15.91 4.94
CA ASN A 163 -9.55 -16.64 5.37
C ASN A 163 -10.43 -15.76 6.27
N CYS A 164 -10.75 -14.55 5.82
CA CYS A 164 -11.62 -13.62 6.55
C CYS A 164 -13.01 -13.57 5.96
N LYS A 165 -14.00 -13.23 6.80
CA LYS A 165 -15.38 -13.06 6.36
C LYS A 165 -15.55 -11.91 5.35
N GLY A 166 -14.71 -10.88 5.43
CA GLY A 166 -14.81 -9.69 4.60
C GLY A 166 -16.14 -8.97 4.83
N TYR A 167 -16.78 -8.52 3.75
CA TYR A 167 -18.10 -7.88 3.82
C TYR A 167 -19.22 -8.85 3.49
N LYS A 168 -20.35 -8.71 4.18
CA LYS A 168 -21.62 -9.42 3.91
C LYS A 168 -22.35 -8.78 2.73
N TYR A 169 -22.28 -7.46 2.61
CA TYR A 169 -22.84 -6.67 1.53
C TYR A 169 -21.72 -6.06 0.66
N PRO A 170 -22.02 -5.59 -0.57
CA PRO A 170 -21.03 -4.92 -1.41
C PRO A 170 -20.30 -3.78 -0.70
N GLU A 171 -18.97 -3.72 -0.82
CA GLU A 171 -18.14 -2.68 -0.17
C GLU A 171 -18.22 -1.31 -0.86
N ALA A 172 -18.79 -1.28 -2.08
CA ALA A 172 -18.99 -0.11 -2.93
C ALA A 172 -20.28 -0.27 -3.76
N ASP A 173 -20.77 0.81 -4.36
CA ASP A 173 -21.93 0.78 -5.26
C ASP A 173 -21.66 -0.08 -6.51
N HIS A 174 -20.43 -0.02 -7.02
CA HIS A 174 -19.98 -0.73 -8.22
C HIS A 174 -18.84 -1.68 -7.87
N MET A 175 -19.04 -2.96 -8.16
CA MET A 175 -18.10 -4.03 -7.79
C MET A 175 -17.56 -4.74 -9.03
N TRP A 176 -16.25 -4.67 -9.25
CA TRP A 176 -15.58 -5.41 -10.32
C TRP A 176 -15.46 -6.92 -10.06
N ARG A 177 -15.40 -7.31 -8.78
CA ARG A 177 -15.11 -8.68 -8.32
C ARG A 177 -15.88 -9.82 -9.04
N PRO A 178 -17.17 -9.69 -9.40
CA PRO A 178 -17.85 -10.74 -10.16
C PRO A 178 -17.14 -11.13 -11.46
N PHE A 179 -16.41 -10.21 -12.10
CA PHE A 179 -15.68 -10.45 -13.34
C PHE A 179 -14.57 -11.52 -13.19
N PRO A 180 -13.53 -11.34 -12.35
CA PRO A 180 -12.51 -12.37 -12.17
C PRO A 180 -13.06 -13.66 -11.56
N LEU A 181 -14.07 -13.60 -10.70
CA LEU A 181 -14.71 -14.81 -10.14
C LEU A 181 -15.37 -15.64 -11.25
N ARG A 182 -16.17 -15.02 -12.12
CA ARG A 182 -16.87 -15.71 -13.20
C ARG A 182 -15.89 -16.32 -14.22
N ILE A 183 -14.77 -15.64 -14.50
CA ILE A 183 -13.70 -16.17 -15.36
C ILE A 183 -13.12 -17.44 -14.73
N ASN A 184 -12.77 -17.40 -13.44
CA ASN A 184 -12.20 -18.55 -12.73
C ASN A 184 -13.17 -19.74 -12.64
N ASP A 185 -14.48 -19.47 -12.53
CA ASP A 185 -15.52 -20.49 -12.44
C ASP A 185 -15.84 -21.19 -13.78
N SER A 186 -15.33 -20.71 -14.93
CA SER A 186 -15.56 -21.36 -16.22
C SER A 186 -14.31 -21.44 -17.08
N SER A 187 -13.87 -22.68 -17.30
CA SER A 187 -12.77 -23.00 -18.21
C SER A 187 -13.04 -22.55 -19.65
N ILE A 188 -14.29 -22.48 -20.09
CA ILE A 188 -14.66 -22.01 -21.44
C ILE A 188 -14.44 -20.49 -21.54
N ILE A 189 -14.88 -19.74 -20.53
CA ILE A 189 -14.70 -18.29 -20.48
C ILE A 189 -13.22 -17.95 -20.33
N ASP A 190 -12.50 -18.59 -19.40
CA ASP A 190 -11.06 -18.40 -19.19
C ASP A 190 -10.26 -18.65 -20.47
N LYS A 191 -10.50 -19.78 -21.17
CA LYS A 191 -9.87 -20.07 -22.46
C LYS A 191 -10.20 -19.01 -23.52
N SER A 192 -11.44 -18.53 -23.53
CA SER A 192 -11.87 -17.51 -24.49
C SER A 192 -11.17 -16.18 -24.25
N HIS A 193 -11.11 -15.70 -23.00
CA HIS A 193 -10.37 -14.47 -22.65
C HIS A 193 -8.89 -14.57 -23.02
N LYS A 194 -8.25 -15.70 -22.69
CA LYS A 194 -6.84 -15.95 -23.06
C LYS A 194 -6.62 -15.93 -24.58
N ARG A 195 -7.50 -16.57 -25.35
CA ARG A 195 -7.40 -16.59 -26.82
C ARG A 195 -7.65 -15.22 -27.45
N LEU A 196 -8.49 -14.39 -26.84
CA LEU A 196 -8.76 -13.03 -27.28
C LEU A 196 -7.70 -12.02 -26.82
N CYS A 197 -6.67 -12.46 -26.09
CA CYS A 197 -5.69 -11.58 -25.46
C CYS A 197 -6.35 -10.47 -24.61
N SER A 198 -7.51 -10.76 -24.02
CA SER A 198 -8.25 -9.83 -23.16
C SER A 198 -7.58 -9.83 -21.79
N GLU A 199 -6.67 -8.88 -21.60
CA GLU A 199 -5.94 -8.73 -20.34
C GLU A 199 -6.84 -8.15 -19.25
N ARG A 200 -6.80 -8.75 -18.06
CA ARG A 200 -7.67 -8.37 -16.92
C ARG A 200 -7.60 -6.88 -16.58
N HIS A 201 -6.40 -6.27 -16.66
CA HIS A 201 -6.24 -4.86 -16.34
C HIS A 201 -6.90 -3.95 -17.38
N THR A 202 -6.90 -4.33 -18.66
CA THR A 202 -7.58 -3.58 -19.74
C THR A 202 -9.08 -3.57 -19.54
N GLU A 203 -9.67 -4.72 -19.23
CA GLU A 203 -11.11 -4.82 -18.95
C GLU A 203 -11.50 -4.04 -17.68
N MET A 204 -10.63 -4.05 -16.67
CA MET A 204 -10.82 -3.27 -15.44
C MET A 204 -10.75 -1.77 -15.70
N LEU A 205 -9.81 -1.30 -16.54
CA LEU A 205 -9.72 0.11 -16.94
C LEU A 205 -10.94 0.55 -17.76
N LYS A 206 -11.45 -0.33 -18.64
CA LYS A 206 -12.69 -0.09 -19.37
C LYS A 206 -13.90 0.00 -18.44
N TYR A 207 -13.96 -0.85 -17.42
CA TYR A 207 -14.99 -0.76 -16.38
C TYR A 207 -14.91 0.57 -15.61
N MET A 208 -13.69 1.02 -15.28
CA MET A 208 -13.47 2.34 -14.66
C MET A 208 -13.93 3.49 -15.58
N GLU A 209 -13.63 3.43 -16.87
CA GLU A 209 -14.10 4.40 -17.87
C GLU A 209 -15.63 4.44 -17.93
N MET A 210 -16.29 3.27 -17.99
CA MET A 210 -17.75 3.17 -17.97
C MET A 210 -18.34 3.78 -16.69
N PHE A 211 -17.74 3.50 -15.53
CA PHE A 211 -18.15 4.07 -14.26
C PHE A 211 -18.07 5.60 -14.27
N ILE A 212 -16.95 6.17 -14.71
CA ILE A 212 -16.76 7.63 -14.80
C ILE A 212 -17.80 8.27 -15.73
N ASN A 213 -18.06 7.65 -16.88
CA ASN A 213 -18.99 8.17 -17.88
C ASN A 213 -20.47 7.98 -17.51
N SER A 214 -20.79 7.02 -16.64
CA SER A 214 -22.18 6.74 -16.21
C SER A 214 -22.78 7.81 -15.31
N TYR A 215 -21.94 8.62 -14.67
CA TYR A 215 -22.34 9.68 -13.72
C TYR A 215 -21.96 11.06 -14.25
N THR A 216 -22.54 11.42 -15.40
CA THR A 216 -22.39 12.74 -16.02
C THR A 216 -23.37 13.74 -15.39
N GLY A 217 -22.92 14.41 -14.32
CA GLY A 217 -23.66 15.46 -13.62
C GLY A 217 -22.96 15.94 -12.34
N ASN A 218 -22.45 17.18 -12.35
CA ASN A 218 -21.98 18.04 -11.24
C ASN A 218 -21.06 17.49 -10.11
N HIS A 219 -20.59 16.23 -10.13
CA HIS A 219 -19.82 15.69 -8.99
C HIS A 219 -18.43 15.11 -9.31
N PHE A 220 -18.02 15.01 -10.57
CA PHE A 220 -16.61 14.75 -10.91
C PHE A 220 -15.81 16.06 -11.02
N ASN A 221 -15.70 16.77 -9.90
CA ASN A 221 -14.67 17.79 -9.77
C ASN A 221 -13.38 17.08 -9.33
N PHE A 222 -12.55 16.66 -10.31
CA PHE A 222 -11.12 16.71 -10.04
C PHE A 222 -10.84 18.14 -9.59
N ILE A 223 -10.26 18.31 -8.41
CA ILE A 223 -9.92 19.63 -7.87
C ILE A 223 -8.95 20.29 -8.87
N ARG A 224 -9.49 21.01 -9.86
CA ARG A 224 -8.76 21.98 -10.64
C ARG A 224 -8.46 23.11 -9.67
N ARG A 225 -7.29 23.05 -9.03
CA ARG A 225 -6.74 24.22 -8.34
C ARG A 225 -6.63 25.33 -9.39
N ARG A 226 -7.29 26.45 -9.09
CA ARG A 226 -7.02 27.73 -9.76
C ARG A 226 -5.58 28.17 -9.46
#